data_AF-A0A7C0XH15-F1
#
_entry.id   AF-A0A7C0XH15-F1
#
_cell.length_a   1.000
_cell.length_b   1.000
_cell.length_c   1.000
_cell.angle_alpha   90.00
_cell.angle_beta   90.00
_cell.angle_gamma   90.00
#
_symmetry.space_group_name_H-M   'P 1'
#
loop_
_entity.id
_entity.type
_entity.pdbx_description
1 polymer ?
#
loop_
_entity_poly.entity_id
_entity_poly.type
_entity_poly.pdbx_seq_one_letter_code
_entity_poly.pdbx_strand_id
1 'polypeptide(L)'
;MSQLNGGKAEILKRIYLGAEAEILLHHMLDVEVIVKRRVSKSYRNPHLDRKINERRTLHEATMMKRAREAGVCTPFIYHINPKRAV
;
A
#
# COMPACT_ATOMS: atom_id res chain seq x y z
N MET A 1 4.28 26.67 -18.76
CA MET A 1 5.48 25.81 -18.88
C MET A 1 6.33 25.96 -17.64
N SER A 2 5.92 25.37 -16.52
CA SER A 2 6.72 25.27 -15.30
C SER A 2 7.31 23.87 -15.22
N GLN A 3 8.59 23.82 -14.90
CA GLN A 3 9.50 22.72 -15.12
C GLN A 3 9.06 21.43 -14.42
N LEU A 4 9.10 20.33 -15.18
CA LEU A 4 9.02 18.96 -14.70
C LEU A 4 10.26 18.68 -13.84
N ASN A 5 10.10 18.67 -12.52
CA ASN A 5 11.12 18.19 -11.59
C ASN A 5 11.23 16.66 -11.69
N GLY A 6 11.97 16.20 -12.69
CA GLY A 6 12.58 14.87 -12.65
C GLY A 6 13.78 14.88 -11.70
N GLY A 7 13.86 13.88 -10.82
CA GLY A 7 15.18 13.42 -10.34
C GLY A 7 15.51 13.52 -8.85
N LYS A 8 14.55 13.54 -7.92
CA LYS A 8 14.82 13.00 -6.58
C LYS A 8 14.22 11.62 -6.49
N ALA A 9 15.07 10.62 -6.32
CA ALA A 9 14.64 9.25 -6.05
C ALA A 9 13.51 9.28 -5.02
N GLU A 10 12.40 8.70 -5.41
CA GLU A 10 11.15 8.58 -4.68
C GLU A 10 11.42 7.81 -3.36
N ILE A 11 11.90 8.49 -2.31
CA ILE A 11 12.38 7.82 -1.09
C ILE A 11 11.18 7.31 -0.30
N LEU A 12 10.97 5.99 -0.38
CA LEU A 12 10.13 5.28 0.57
C LEU A 12 10.81 5.25 1.94
N LYS A 13 10.40 6.12 2.86
CA LYS A 13 10.89 6.09 4.24
C LYS A 13 10.01 5.17 5.06
N ARG A 14 10.54 4.05 5.56
CA ARG A 14 9.81 3.20 6.51
C ARG A 14 9.57 3.96 7.80
N ILE A 15 8.31 4.10 8.19
CA ILE A 15 7.90 4.76 9.43
C ILE A 15 7.45 3.76 10.48
N TYR A 16 7.02 2.57 10.06
CA TYR A 16 6.60 1.51 10.99
C TYR A 16 6.78 0.12 10.37
N LEU A 17 7.14 -0.86 11.20
CA LEU A 17 7.21 -2.27 10.83
C LEU A 17 6.30 -3.07 11.77
N GLY A 18 5.24 -3.66 11.21
CA GLY A 18 4.33 -4.52 11.94
C GLY A 18 4.48 -6.00 11.55
N ALA A 19 3.70 -6.84 12.21
CA ALA A 19 3.65 -8.27 11.89
C ALA A 19 3.06 -8.55 10.50
N GLU A 20 2.13 -7.72 9.99
CA GLU A 20 1.47 -7.99 8.71
C GLU A 20 2.08 -7.22 7.53
N ALA A 21 2.54 -6.00 7.78
CA ALA A 21 2.99 -5.07 6.77
C ALA A 21 4.00 -4.08 7.33
N GLU A 22 4.83 -3.53 6.46
CA GLU A 22 5.55 -2.29 6.73
C GLU A 22 4.75 -1.10 6.19
N ILE A 23 4.86 0.02 6.90
CA ILE A 23 4.25 1.30 6.52
C ILE A 23 5.37 2.23 6.10
N LEU A 24 5.25 2.78 4.91
CA LEU A 24 6.23 3.65 4.28
C LEU A 24 5.59 5.00 4.00
N LEU A 25 6.32 6.07 4.30
CA LEU A 25 6.00 7.41 3.84
C LEU A 25 6.56 7.60 2.43
N HIS A 26 5.76 8.20 1.55
CA HIS A 26 6.11 8.40 0.15
C HIS A 26 5.57 9.72 -0.39
N HIS A 27 6.08 10.17 -1.53
CA HIS A 27 5.49 11.25 -2.32
C HIS A 27 5.07 10.73 -3.69
N MET A 28 3.81 10.97 -4.08
CA MET A 28 3.23 10.52 -5.34
C MET A 28 2.29 11.60 -5.85
N LEU A 29 2.35 11.96 -7.15
CA LEU A 29 1.46 12.99 -7.75
C LEU A 29 1.45 14.30 -6.93
N ASP A 30 2.62 14.76 -6.49
CA ASP A 30 2.80 15.96 -5.65
C ASP A 30 2.05 15.94 -4.30
N VAL A 31 1.57 14.77 -3.87
CA VAL A 31 0.98 14.57 -2.54
C VAL A 31 1.79 13.60 -1.69
N GLU A 32 1.85 13.86 -0.39
CA GLU A 32 2.41 12.92 0.58
C GLU A 32 1.42 11.77 0.80
N VAL A 33 1.89 10.54 0.69
CA VAL A 33 1.06 9.33 0.79
C VAL A 33 1.68 8.29 1.71
N ILE A 34 0.81 7.44 2.24
CA ILE A 34 1.20 6.26 3.01
C ILE A 34 1.11 5.03 2.12
N VAL A 35 2.19 4.26 2.07
CA VAL A 35 2.25 2.97 1.38
C VAL A 35 2.25 1.86 2.41
N LYS A 36 1.20 1.03 2.41
CA LYS A 36 1.12 -0.20 3.20
C LYS A 36 1.60 -1.37 2.35
N ARG A 37 2.79 -1.91 2.64
CA ARG A 37 3.37 -3.06 1.92
C ARG A 37 3.36 -4.31 2.78
N ARG A 38 2.69 -5.37 2.32
CA ARG A 38 2.64 -6.66 3.02
C ARG A 38 4.02 -7.32 2.99
N VAL A 39 4.41 -7.90 4.11
CA VAL A 39 5.70 -8.60 4.25
C VAL A 39 5.47 -10.09 4.09
N SER A 40 6.23 -10.73 3.19
CA SER A 40 6.17 -12.17 3.00
C SER A 40 6.48 -12.93 4.29
N LYS A 41 5.83 -14.08 4.46
CA LYS A 41 6.02 -14.94 5.61
C LYS A 41 6.76 -16.20 5.21
N SER A 42 8.03 -16.29 5.64
CA SER A 42 8.95 -17.38 5.32
C SER A 42 8.44 -18.76 5.71
N TYR A 43 7.55 -18.85 6.71
CA TYR A 43 6.93 -20.10 7.12
C TYR A 43 5.83 -20.61 6.16
N ARG A 44 5.42 -19.82 5.15
CA ARG A 44 4.38 -20.20 4.19
C ARG A 44 4.99 -20.64 2.86
N ASN A 45 4.30 -21.54 2.18
CA ASN A 45 4.61 -21.83 0.78
C ASN A 45 4.50 -20.55 -0.07
N PRO A 46 5.47 -20.22 -0.96
CA PRO A 46 5.48 -18.96 -1.70
C PRO A 46 4.25 -18.70 -2.57
N HIS A 47 3.70 -19.73 -3.21
CA HIS A 47 2.49 -19.60 -4.03
C HIS A 47 1.27 -19.26 -3.18
N LEU A 48 1.17 -19.92 -2.02
CA LEU A 48 0.11 -19.66 -1.06
C LEU A 48 0.25 -18.26 -0.44
N ASP A 49 1.45 -17.86 -0.03
CA ASP A 49 1.71 -16.54 0.57
C ASP A 49 1.30 -15.41 -0.39
N ARG A 50 1.69 -15.54 -1.66
CA ARG A 50 1.30 -14.60 -2.71
C ARG A 50 -0.22 -14.50 -2.85
N LYS A 51 -0.92 -15.64 -2.98
CA LYS A 51 -2.40 -15.64 -3.07
C LYS A 51 -3.06 -15.03 -1.84
N ILE A 52 -2.54 -15.31 -0.64
CA ILE A 52 -3.05 -14.73 0.61
C ILE A 52 -2.87 -13.20 0.60
N ASN A 53 -1.68 -12.72 0.26
CA ASN A 53 -1.37 -11.28 0.25
C ASN A 53 -2.17 -10.54 -0.82
N GLU A 54 -2.30 -11.10 -2.03
CA GLU A 54 -3.16 -10.58 -3.10
C GLU A 54 -4.61 -10.44 -2.63
N ARG A 55 -5.19 -11.53 -2.10
CA ARG A 55 -6.59 -11.54 -1.63
C ARG A 55 -6.82 -10.56 -0.49
N ARG A 56 -5.92 -10.50 0.50
CA ARG A 56 -6.04 -9.58 1.64
C ARG A 56 -5.91 -8.12 1.20
N THR A 57 -5.03 -7.80 0.26
CA THR A 57 -4.88 -6.44 -0.29
C THR A 57 -6.16 -5.97 -0.98
N LEU A 58 -6.73 -6.81 -1.84
CA LEU A 58 -7.99 -6.51 -2.53
C LEU A 58 -9.17 -6.38 -1.55
N HIS A 59 -9.24 -7.29 -0.57
CA HIS A 59 -10.29 -7.27 0.43
C HIS A 59 -10.23 -6.01 1.29
N GLU A 60 -9.04 -5.61 1.78
CA GLU A 60 -8.84 -4.40 2.56
C GLU A 60 -9.30 -3.14 1.80
N ALA A 61 -8.91 -3.02 0.53
CA ALA A 61 -9.33 -1.90 -0.30
C ALA A 61 -10.85 -1.87 -0.51
N THR A 62 -11.46 -3.03 -0.73
CA THR A 62 -12.91 -3.17 -0.87
C THR A 62 -13.64 -2.76 0.41
N MET A 63 -13.14 -3.20 1.57
CA MET A 63 -13.73 -2.86 2.87
C MET A 63 -13.59 -1.37 3.19
N MET A 64 -12.42 -0.77 2.91
CA MET A 64 -12.22 0.68 3.09
C MET A 64 -13.15 1.51 2.20
N LYS A 65 -13.35 1.12 0.93
CA LYS A 65 -14.31 1.77 0.03
C LYS A 65 -15.73 1.70 0.58
N ARG A 66 -16.18 0.51 0.97
CA ARG A 66 -17.52 0.32 1.55
C ARG A 66 -17.73 1.12 2.83
N ALA A 67 -16.74 1.14 3.71
CA ALA A 67 -16.79 1.94 4.94
C ALA A 67 -16.91 3.44 4.63
N ARG A 68 -16.16 3.94 3.64
CA ARG A 68 -16.27 5.33 3.17
C ARG A 68 -17.66 5.64 2.60
N GLU A 69 -18.20 4.75 1.76
CA GLU A 69 -19.55 4.89 1.18
C GLU A 69 -20.65 4.91 2.26
N ALA A 70 -20.42 4.21 3.38
CA ALA A 70 -21.28 4.24 4.55
C ALA A 70 -21.09 5.47 5.45
N GLY A 71 -20.26 6.46 5.05
CA GLY A 71 -20.03 7.69 5.80
C GLY A 71 -18.95 7.59 6.89
N VAL A 72 -18.22 6.47 6.98
CA VAL A 72 -17.12 6.33 7.94
C VAL A 72 -15.88 7.07 7.43
N CYS A 73 -15.24 7.85 8.30
CA CYS A 73 -13.97 8.51 8.00
C CYS A 73 -12.85 7.47 7.89
N THR A 74 -12.49 7.11 6.66
CA THR A 74 -11.38 6.19 6.35
C THR A 74 -10.27 6.90 5.57
N PRO A 75 -9.07 6.32 5.45
CA PRO A 75 -8.05 6.80 4.50
C PRO A 75 -8.52 6.72 3.04
N PHE A 76 -8.05 7.62 2.17
CA PHE A 76 -8.36 7.56 0.74
C PHE A 76 -7.34 6.68 0.02
N ILE A 77 -7.81 5.81 -0.86
CA ILE A 77 -6.95 4.88 -1.58
C ILE A 77 -6.64 5.48 -2.96
N TYR A 78 -5.39 5.88 -3.16
CA TYR A 78 -4.90 6.40 -4.45
C TYR A 78 -4.61 5.29 -5.46
N HIS A 79 -4.00 4.20 -5.01
CA HIS A 79 -3.55 3.11 -5.87
C HIS A 79 -3.56 1.77 -5.15
N ILE A 80 -3.83 0.69 -5.90
CA ILE A 80 -3.82 -0.69 -5.38
C ILE A 80 -2.98 -1.54 -6.34
N ASN A 81 -1.97 -2.21 -5.81
CA ASN A 81 -1.19 -3.20 -6.56
C ASN A 81 -1.17 -4.54 -5.82
N PRO A 82 -2.05 -5.49 -6.15
CA PRO A 82 -2.10 -6.78 -5.47
C PRO A 82 -0.89 -7.65 -5.79
N LYS A 83 -0.29 -7.52 -6.97
CA LYS A 83 0.81 -8.38 -7.45
C LYS A 83 2.17 -8.02 -6.84
N ARG A 84 2.34 -6.78 -6.36
CA ARG A 84 3.57 -6.28 -5.72
C ARG A 84 3.51 -6.36 -4.19
N ALA A 85 2.59 -7.15 -3.64
CA ALA A 85 2.39 -7.32 -2.21
C ALA A 85 3.40 -8.29 -1.55
N VAL A 86 4.53 -8.56 -2.22
CA VAL A 86 5.60 -9.47 -1.78
C VAL A 86 6.94 -8.85 -2.11
#